data_AF-A0A3Q0DQ91-F1
#
_entry.id   AF-A0A3Q0DQ91-F1
#
_cell.length_a   1.000
_cell.length_b   1.000
_cell.length_c   1.000
_cell.angle_alpha   90.00
_cell.angle_beta   90.00
_cell.angle_gamma   90.00
#
_symmetry.space_group_name_H-M   'P 1'
#
loop_
_entity.id
_entity.type
_entity.pdbx_description
1 polymer ?
#
loop_
_entity_poly.entity_id
_entity_poly.type
_entity_poly.pdbx_seq_one_letter_code
_entity_poly.pdbx_strand_id
1 'polypeptide(L)'
;MRLLTLALLFSCSFARAACDPKIVNIGAVLSTRKHEQMFREAVNQANKRHGSWKIQLNATSVTHKPNAIQMALSVCEDLISSQVYAILVSHPPTPNDHFTPTPVSYTAGFYRIPVLGLTTRMSIYSDKVSLTPDQT
;
A
#
# COMPACT_ATOMS: atom_id res chain seq x y z
N MET A 1 35.67 -32.94 34.73
CA MET A 1 35.85 -31.83 33.75
C MET A 1 35.25 -32.10 32.36
N ARG A 2 34.57 -33.23 32.09
CA ARG A 2 33.89 -33.52 30.80
C ARG A 2 32.39 -33.19 30.75
N LEU A 3 31.73 -32.97 31.90
CA LEU A 3 30.31 -32.60 31.94
C LEU A 3 30.06 -31.10 31.71
N LEU A 4 30.97 -30.22 32.15
CA LEU A 4 30.85 -28.77 31.90
C LEU A 4 30.98 -28.41 30.42
N THR A 5 31.74 -29.19 29.65
CA THR A 5 31.93 -28.97 28.21
C THR A 5 30.70 -29.32 27.37
N LEU A 6 29.83 -30.24 27.81
CA LEU A 6 28.58 -30.53 27.10
C LEU A 6 27.50 -29.47 27.33
N ALA A 7 27.46 -28.85 28.52
CA ALA A 7 26.48 -27.79 28.83
C ALA A 7 26.72 -26.50 28.02
N LEU A 8 27.98 -26.19 27.73
CA LEU A 8 28.37 -25.04 26.88
C LEU A 8 28.07 -25.26 25.39
N LEU A 9 28.02 -26.51 24.92
CA LEU A 9 27.66 -26.81 23.52
C LEU A 9 26.15 -26.83 23.29
N PHE A 10 25.33 -27.10 24.32
CA PHE A 10 23.88 -27.08 24.20
C PHE A 10 23.29 -25.65 24.17
N SER A 11 24.07 -24.64 24.58
CA SER A 11 23.65 -23.23 24.61
C SER A 11 23.87 -22.48 23.30
N CYS A 12 24.50 -23.09 22.28
CA CYS A 12 24.90 -22.39 21.04
C CYS A 12 23.96 -22.57 19.83
N SER A 13 22.87 -23.35 19.88
CA SER A 13 22.13 -23.69 18.64
C SER A 13 20.76 -23.05 18.44
N PHE A 14 20.38 -22.03 19.22
CA PHE A 14 19.16 -21.27 18.95
C PHE A 14 19.38 -19.76 19.01
N ALA A 15 20.45 -19.27 18.37
CA ALA A 15 20.35 -17.95 17.76
C ALA A 15 19.40 -18.08 16.56
N ARG A 16 18.08 -18.11 16.83
CA ARG A 16 17.11 -17.72 15.82
C ARG A 16 17.50 -16.29 15.44
N ALA A 17 18.20 -16.14 14.32
CA ALA A 17 18.27 -14.88 13.63
C ALA A 17 16.82 -14.54 13.24
N ALA A 18 16.08 -13.96 14.18
CA ALA A 18 14.79 -13.35 13.92
C ALA A 18 15.11 -12.13 13.08
N CYS A 19 15.20 -12.33 11.77
CA CYS A 19 15.25 -11.24 10.81
C CYS A 19 13.92 -10.49 10.98
N ASP A 20 13.99 -9.23 11.38
CA ASP A 20 12.79 -8.41 11.47
C ASP A 20 12.08 -8.42 10.12
N PRO A 21 10.75 -8.64 10.09
CA PRO A 21 10.04 -8.79 8.84
C PRO A 21 10.09 -7.49 8.05
N LYS A 22 10.29 -7.59 6.73
CA LYS A 22 10.26 -6.43 5.84
C LYS A 22 8.85 -5.85 5.82
N ILE A 23 8.72 -4.58 6.21
CA ILE A 23 7.45 -3.87 6.16
C ILE A 23 7.15 -3.47 4.71
N VAL A 24 5.93 -3.75 4.25
CA VAL A 24 5.42 -3.38 2.93
C VAL A 24 4.18 -2.53 3.13
N ASN A 25 4.28 -1.24 2.82
CA ASN A 25 3.18 -0.29 2.98
C ASN A 25 2.22 -0.38 1.79
N ILE A 26 0.92 -0.50 2.08
CA ILE A 26 -0.16 -0.43 1.10
C ILE A 26 -0.96 0.84 1.37
N GLY A 27 -1.07 1.68 0.33
CA GLY A 27 -1.80 2.93 0.38
C GLY A 27 -3.29 2.74 0.06
N ALA A 28 -4.15 3.59 0.60
CA ALA A 28 -5.54 3.65 0.18
C ALA A 28 -6.11 5.08 0.23
N VAL A 29 -6.87 5.45 -0.79
CA VAL A 29 -7.73 6.64 -0.82
C VAL A 29 -9.17 6.15 -0.69
N LEU A 30 -9.84 6.51 0.42
CA LEU A 30 -11.12 5.93 0.80
C LEU A 30 -12.19 6.98 1.07
N SER A 31 -13.45 6.65 0.81
CA SER A 31 -14.55 7.63 0.90
C SER A 31 -14.90 8.06 2.33
N THR A 32 -14.65 7.21 3.33
CA THR A 32 -14.98 7.50 4.74
C THR A 32 -13.96 6.89 5.71
N ARG A 33 -13.90 7.42 6.94
CA ARG A 33 -13.13 6.84 8.05
C ARG A 33 -13.52 5.39 8.36
N LYS A 34 -14.80 5.03 8.16
CA LYS A 34 -15.27 3.65 8.33
C LYS A 34 -14.61 2.71 7.31
N HIS A 35 -14.45 3.16 6.06
CA HIS A 35 -13.74 2.40 5.04
C HIS A 35 -12.24 2.29 5.33
N GLU A 36 -11.61 3.34 5.89
CA GLU A 36 -10.21 3.27 6.35
C GLU A 36 -10.01 2.20 7.42
N GLN A 37 -10.93 2.11 8.39
CA GLN A 37 -10.89 1.07 9.39
C GLN A 37 -11.06 -0.33 8.79
N MET A 38 -12.05 -0.52 7.90
CA MET A 38 -12.24 -1.78 7.18
C MET A 38 -11.00 -2.19 6.38
N PHE A 39 -10.34 -1.23 5.72
CA PHE A 39 -9.10 -1.46 4.98
C PHE A 39 -7.97 -1.94 5.92
N ARG A 40 -7.78 -1.28 7.06
CA ARG A 40 -6.78 -1.69 8.06
C ARG A 40 -7.07 -3.09 8.61
N GLU A 41 -8.34 -3.41 8.86
CA GLU A 41 -8.76 -4.74 9.30
C GLU A 41 -8.48 -5.80 8.23
N ALA A 42 -8.74 -5.51 6.95
CA ALA A 42 -8.44 -6.39 5.83
C ALA A 42 -6.92 -6.63 5.67
N VAL A 43 -6.08 -5.60 5.82
CA VAL A 43 -4.61 -5.75 5.81
C VAL A 43 -4.13 -6.61 6.99
N ASN A 44 -4.70 -6.40 8.18
CA ASN A 44 -4.40 -7.23 9.35
C ASN A 44 -4.82 -8.69 9.14
N GLN A 45 -5.97 -8.92 8.52
CA GLN A 45 -6.43 -10.26 8.16
C GLN A 45 -5.51 -10.91 7.12
N ALA A 46 -5.03 -10.16 6.13
CA ALA A 46 -4.07 -10.64 5.14
C ALA A 46 -2.76 -11.07 5.80
N ASN A 47 -2.22 -10.28 6.74
CA ASN A 47 -1.05 -10.65 7.53
C ASN A 47 -1.24 -11.98 8.29
N LYS A 48 -2.40 -12.14 8.96
CA LYS A 48 -2.74 -13.40 9.67
C LYS A 48 -2.81 -14.60 8.72
N ARG A 49 -3.32 -14.40 7.51
CA ARG A 49 -3.49 -15.47 6.51
C ARG A 49 -2.18 -15.88 5.85
N HIS A 50 -1.34 -14.91 5.48
CA HIS A 50 -0.13 -15.15 4.70
C HIS A 50 1.12 -15.39 5.58
N GLY A 51 1.05 -15.08 6.87
CA GLY A 51 2.14 -15.22 7.81
C GLY A 51 3.14 -14.07 7.71
N SER A 52 3.39 -13.37 8.81
CA SER A 52 4.20 -12.15 8.83
C SER A 52 5.69 -12.37 9.06
N TRP A 53 6.23 -13.56 8.79
CA TRP A 53 7.59 -13.94 9.20
C TRP A 53 8.71 -13.33 8.32
N LYS A 54 8.40 -13.05 7.06
CA LYS A 54 9.32 -12.44 6.08
C LYS A 54 8.87 -11.06 5.64
N ILE A 55 7.57 -10.92 5.41
CA ILE A 55 6.93 -9.69 4.94
C ILE A 55 5.77 -9.40 5.87
N GLN A 56 5.69 -8.17 6.35
CA GLN A 56 4.54 -7.68 7.11
C GLN A 56 3.92 -6.53 6.34
N LEU A 57 2.64 -6.66 6.02
CA LEU A 57 1.88 -5.60 5.38
C LEU A 57 1.54 -4.53 6.41
N ASN A 58 1.61 -3.27 6.00
CA ASN A 58 1.17 -2.14 6.79
C ASN A 58 0.17 -1.29 5.99
N ALA A 59 -0.81 -0.72 6.68
CA ALA A 59 -1.91 0.02 6.05
C ALA A 59 -1.72 1.52 6.30
N THR A 60 -1.64 2.30 5.21
CA THR A 60 -1.67 3.76 5.25
C THR A 60 -2.83 4.25 4.40
N SER A 61 -3.68 5.12 4.94
CA SER A 61 -4.88 5.55 4.22
C SER A 61 -5.22 7.01 4.44
N VAL A 62 -5.80 7.63 3.41
CA VAL A 62 -6.33 8.98 3.45
C VAL A 62 -7.78 9.00 3.02
N THR A 63 -8.56 9.92 3.61
CA THR A 63 -9.92 10.16 3.16
C THR A 63 -9.91 10.99 1.87
N HIS A 64 -10.80 10.66 0.95
CA HIS A 64 -11.03 11.41 -0.27
C HIS A 64 -11.13 12.93 -0.03
N LYS A 65 -10.48 13.72 -0.89
CA LYS A 65 -10.57 15.18 -0.92
C LYS A 65 -11.44 15.62 -2.10
N PRO A 66 -12.38 16.57 -1.91
CA PRO A 66 -13.28 17.01 -2.99
C PRO A 66 -12.55 17.75 -4.11
N ASN A 67 -11.38 18.30 -3.83
CA ASN A 67 -10.56 19.03 -4.80
C ASN A 67 -9.41 18.14 -5.32
N ALA A 68 -9.27 18.04 -6.64
CA ALA A 68 -8.25 17.20 -7.27
C ALA A 68 -6.79 17.62 -6.97
N ILE A 69 -6.52 18.93 -6.83
CA ILE A 69 -5.20 19.45 -6.46
C ILE A 69 -4.85 19.01 -5.04
N GLN A 70 -5.78 19.19 -4.10
CA GLN A 70 -5.60 18.74 -2.72
C GLN A 70 -5.45 17.22 -2.64
N MET A 71 -6.15 16.48 -3.49
CA MET A 71 -6.01 15.03 -3.56
C MET A 71 -4.61 14.62 -4.05
N ALA A 72 -4.09 15.25 -5.10
CA ALA A 72 -2.73 14.99 -5.58
C ALA A 72 -1.66 15.29 -4.51
N LEU A 73 -1.79 16.43 -3.80
CA LEU A 73 -0.89 16.80 -2.71
C LEU A 73 -0.93 15.77 -1.57
N SER A 74 -2.13 15.39 -1.11
CA SER A 74 -2.29 14.38 -0.05
C SER A 74 -1.75 13.00 -0.47
N VAL A 75 -1.86 12.61 -1.75
CA VAL A 75 -1.22 11.38 -2.24
C VAL A 75 0.30 11.45 -2.07
N CYS A 76 0.94 12.56 -2.41
CA CYS A 76 2.38 12.73 -2.24
C CYS A 76 2.79 12.74 -0.76
N GLU A 77 2.12 13.58 0.04
CA GLU A 77 2.48 13.88 1.42
C GLU A 77 2.18 12.74 2.38
N ASP A 78 1.06 12.03 2.19
CA ASP A 78 0.58 11.02 3.14
C ASP A 78 0.83 9.58 2.68
N LEU A 79 0.85 9.32 1.36
CA LEU A 79 0.99 7.96 0.82
C LEU A 79 2.37 7.69 0.22
N ILE A 80 2.81 8.49 -0.75
CA ILE A 80 4.10 8.26 -1.46
C ILE A 80 5.29 8.44 -0.50
N SER A 81 5.21 9.44 0.39
CA SER A 81 6.17 9.64 1.48
C SER A 81 6.37 8.40 2.37
N SER A 82 5.32 7.58 2.50
CA SER A 82 5.32 6.32 3.24
C SER A 82 5.82 5.13 2.42
N GLN A 83 6.41 5.33 1.24
CA GLN A 83 6.96 4.27 0.39
C GLN A 83 5.94 3.15 0.10
N VAL A 84 4.74 3.53 -0.34
CA VAL A 84 3.68 2.58 -0.69
C VAL A 84 3.99 1.78 -1.96
N TYR A 85 3.66 0.49 -1.94
CA TYR A 85 3.87 -0.41 -3.07
C TYR A 85 2.71 -0.41 -4.06
N ALA A 86 1.51 -0.08 -3.59
CA ALA A 86 0.30 0.05 -4.41
C ALA A 86 -0.69 0.95 -3.67
N ILE A 87 -1.59 1.58 -4.42
CA ILE A 87 -2.63 2.46 -3.86
C ILE A 87 -4.01 1.95 -4.28
N LEU A 88 -4.85 1.62 -3.31
CA LEU A 88 -6.27 1.33 -3.54
C LEU A 88 -7.06 2.63 -3.60
N VAL A 89 -8.02 2.75 -4.52
CA VAL A 89 -8.82 3.96 -4.66
C VAL A 89 -10.29 3.62 -4.71
N SER A 90 -11.05 4.15 -3.76
CA SER A 90 -12.50 4.22 -3.81
C SER A 90 -12.94 5.68 -3.81
N HIS A 91 -14.10 5.96 -4.40
CA HIS A 91 -14.73 7.27 -4.35
C HIS A 91 -16.15 7.16 -3.76
N PRO A 92 -16.71 8.26 -3.22
CA PRO A 92 -18.10 8.27 -2.80
C PRO A 92 -19.02 7.88 -3.97
N PRO A 93 -20.15 7.17 -3.74
CA PRO A 93 -21.04 6.69 -4.80
C PRO A 93 -21.84 7.82 -5.49
N THR A 94 -21.51 9.08 -5.21
CA THR A 94 -22.13 10.26 -5.81
C THR A 94 -21.70 10.39 -7.27
N PRO A 95 -22.65 10.68 -8.19
CA PRO A 95 -22.39 10.73 -9.62
C PRO A 95 -21.41 11.85 -10.07
N ASN A 96 -21.08 12.80 -9.19
CA ASN A 96 -20.10 13.85 -9.51
C ASN A 96 -18.64 13.48 -9.18
N ASP A 97 -18.40 12.36 -8.49
CA ASP A 97 -17.06 11.97 -8.01
C ASP A 97 -16.39 10.89 -8.88
N HIS A 98 -16.88 10.68 -10.12
CA HIS A 98 -16.32 9.69 -11.04
C HIS A 98 -14.86 9.96 -11.47
N PHE A 99 -14.38 11.20 -11.29
CA PHE A 99 -13.02 11.62 -11.60
C PHE A 99 -12.05 11.57 -10.42
N THR A 100 -12.51 11.20 -9.22
CA THR A 100 -11.67 11.02 -8.03
C THR A 100 -10.41 10.15 -8.27
N PRO A 101 -10.46 9.06 -9.06
CA PRO A 101 -9.25 8.27 -9.34
C PRO A 101 -8.23 8.97 -10.23
N THR A 102 -8.61 10.00 -11.00
CA THR A 102 -7.73 10.68 -11.97
C THR A 102 -6.51 11.32 -11.30
N PRO A 103 -6.62 12.23 -10.30
CA PRO A 103 -5.46 12.82 -9.65
C PRO A 103 -4.57 11.78 -8.97
N VAL A 104 -5.15 10.71 -8.42
CA VAL A 104 -4.38 9.61 -7.81
C VAL A 104 -3.61 8.82 -8.88
N SER A 105 -4.27 8.46 -9.97
CA SER A 105 -3.68 7.68 -11.07
C SER A 105 -2.52 8.42 -11.74
N TYR A 106 -2.67 9.71 -12.03
CA TYR A 106 -1.58 10.50 -12.62
C TYR A 106 -0.41 10.69 -11.66
N THR A 107 -0.68 11.01 -10.38
CA THR A 107 0.38 11.22 -9.38
C THR A 107 1.17 9.94 -9.12
N ALA A 108 0.48 8.82 -8.88
CA ALA A 108 1.13 7.52 -8.66
C ALA A 108 1.80 6.99 -9.94
N GLY A 109 1.20 7.25 -11.10
CA GLY A 109 1.70 6.88 -12.42
C GLY A 109 3.06 7.50 -12.75
N PHE A 110 3.33 8.71 -12.27
CA PHE A 110 4.65 9.35 -12.37
C PHE A 110 5.76 8.48 -11.76
N TYR A 111 5.49 7.86 -10.61
CA TYR A 111 6.41 6.96 -9.93
C TYR A 111 6.23 5.49 -10.33
N ARG A 112 5.37 5.20 -11.31
CA ARG A 112 4.99 3.83 -11.72
C ARG A 112 4.43 2.97 -10.58
N ILE A 113 3.82 3.60 -9.57
CA ILE A 113 3.16 2.91 -8.46
C ILE A 113 1.80 2.39 -8.97
N PRO A 114 1.50 1.08 -8.86
CA PRO A 114 0.21 0.52 -9.25
C PRO A 114 -0.96 1.12 -8.47
N VAL A 115 -2.04 1.45 -9.20
CA VAL A 115 -3.29 1.94 -8.63
C VAL A 115 -4.40 0.92 -8.89
N LEU A 116 -5.13 0.55 -7.84
CA LEU A 116 -6.27 -0.38 -7.91
C LEU A 116 -7.58 0.39 -7.72
N GLY A 117 -8.33 0.58 -8.80
CA GLY A 117 -9.65 1.19 -8.76
C GLY A 117 -10.71 0.22 -8.21
N LEU A 118 -11.38 0.59 -7.12
CA LEU A 118 -12.39 -0.26 -6.47
C LEU A 118 -13.82 0.00 -6.97
N THR A 119 -14.15 1.26 -7.27
CA THR A 119 -15.53 1.69 -7.54
C THR A 119 -15.74 2.32 -8.91
N THR A 120 -14.69 2.86 -9.53
CA THR A 120 -14.81 3.50 -10.85
C THR A 120 -15.14 2.49 -11.94
N ARG A 121 -16.04 2.89 -12.85
CA ARG A 121 -16.43 2.12 -14.04
C ARG A 121 -16.22 2.92 -15.34
N MET A 122 -15.50 4.04 -15.27
CA MET A 122 -15.22 4.86 -16.43
C MET A 122 -14.18 4.15 -17.31
N SER A 123 -14.48 4.01 -18.60
CA SER A 123 -13.59 3.33 -19.56
C SER A 123 -12.25 4.04 -19.78
N ILE A 124 -12.17 5.34 -19.47
CA ILE A 124 -10.93 6.13 -19.62
C ILE A 124 -9.75 5.54 -18.83
N TYR A 125 -10.00 4.82 -17.73
CA TYR A 125 -8.93 4.23 -16.90
C TYR A 125 -8.43 2.88 -17.44
N SER A 126 -8.99 2.39 -18.54
CA SER A 126 -8.54 1.16 -19.22
C SER A 126 -7.57 1.42 -20.36
N ASP A 127 -7.42 2.69 -20.78
CA ASP A 127 -6.49 3.04 -21.85
C ASP A 127 -5.05 3.03 -21.34
N LYS A 128 -4.15 2.42 -22.13
CA LYS A 128 -2.72 2.41 -21.88
C LYS A 128 -2.07 3.39 -22.85
N VAL A 129 -1.85 4.61 -22.39
CA VAL A 129 -1.04 5.58 -23.13
C VAL A 129 0.43 5.22 -22.99
N SER A 130 1.05 4.78 -24.08
CA SER A 130 2.48 4.50 -24.14
C SER A 130 3.20 5.81 -24.47
N LEU A 131 3.92 6.39 -23.52
CA LEU A 131 4.84 7.50 -23.80
C LEU A 131 6.06 6.94 -24.51
N THR A 132 5.97 6.74 -25.83
CA THR A 132 7.16 6.68 -26.67
C THR A 132 7.77 8.07 -26.67
N PRO A 133 9.05 8.25 -26.28
CA PRO A 133 9.71 9.52 -26.53
C PRO A 133 9.67 9.73 -28.04
N ASP A 134 9.02 10.82 -28.46
CA ASP A 134 9.02 11.24 -29.85
C ASP A 134 10.50 11.40 -30.25
N GLN A 135 10.97 10.53 -31.15
CA GLN A 135 12.32 10.65 -31.69
C GLN A 135 12.30 11.80 -32.69
N THR A 136 12.51 13.03 -32.19
CA THR A 136 13.07 14.13 -32.99
C THR A 136 14.58 14.08 -32.99
#